data_AF-A0A0K0DCN9-F1
#
_entry.id   AF-A0A0K0DCN9-F1
#
_cell.length_a   1.000
_cell.length_b   1.000
_cell.length_c   1.000
_cell.angle_alpha   90.00
_cell.angle_beta   90.00
_cell.angle_gamma   90.00
#
_symmetry.space_group_name_H-M   'P 1'
#
loop_
_entity.id
_entity.type
_entity.pdbx_description
1 polymer ?
#
loop_
_entity_poly.entity_id
_entity_poly.type
_entity_poly.pdbx_seq_one_letter_code
_entity_poly.pdbx_strand_id
1 'polypeptide(L)'
;MMNYGEDFVEEVFCFALAPNYVRLCKVVCVNSFSLTNQYSVSIGISLCIRLSAIDHSCRPNVRYAYRMTTAVMIPTLCSRAPISLNDARHSYINELLPKSLRQEILKRDYNFDCECEGCLDDERNDRMEAWYCINCKVGWLAPREDAKCTRYSEQIVLHLQLVPIFKGTLHEFNVLRIPSLRILYEKAIAEKRTVDMLTFGSDLLRVQSQFQDENDLAICHLKYGLAQAYKSVGSDDDCRKMLAGVPEAVYFAFFSKTTKLKFL
;
A
#
# COMPACT_ATOMS: atom_id res chain seq x y z
N MET A 1 -0.67 38.08 -38.83
CA MET A 1 0.45 37.87 -37.90
C MET A 1 0.54 36.37 -37.67
N MET A 2 1.56 35.73 -38.25
CA MET A 2 1.79 34.27 -38.14
C MET A 2 2.38 33.95 -36.77
N ASN A 3 1.85 32.89 -36.14
CA ASN A 3 2.12 32.50 -34.76
C ASN A 3 3.43 31.69 -34.67
N TYR A 4 4.58 32.36 -34.82
CA TYR A 4 5.91 31.74 -34.83
C TYR A 4 6.35 31.08 -33.50
N GLY A 5 5.53 31.13 -32.45
CA GLY A 5 5.88 30.65 -31.10
C GLY A 5 5.49 29.20 -30.80
N GLU A 6 4.44 28.67 -31.43
CA GLU A 6 3.96 27.31 -31.16
C GLU A 6 4.78 26.25 -31.94
N ASP A 7 5.18 26.55 -33.18
CA ASP A 7 5.94 25.63 -34.03
C ASP A 7 7.35 25.31 -33.49
N PHE A 8 8.01 26.27 -32.82
CA PHE A 8 9.36 26.08 -32.27
C PHE A 8 9.37 25.16 -31.03
N VAL A 9 8.29 25.15 -30.25
CA VAL A 9 8.20 24.32 -29.04
C VAL A 9 7.93 22.86 -29.41
N GLU A 10 7.14 22.60 -30.47
CA GLU A 10 7.01 21.24 -31.04
C GLU A 10 8.33 20.74 -31.67
N GLU A 11 9.08 21.59 -32.38
CA GLU A 11 10.36 21.22 -32.99
C GLU A 11 11.48 20.89 -31.97
N VAL A 12 11.51 21.56 -30.81
CA VAL A 12 12.62 21.45 -29.85
C VAL A 12 12.35 20.43 -28.73
N PHE A 13 11.09 20.11 -28.42
CA PHE A 13 10.75 19.16 -27.34
C PHE A 13 10.30 17.78 -27.80
N CYS A 14 10.08 17.56 -29.10
CA CYS A 14 9.74 16.25 -29.65
C CYS A 14 10.90 15.58 -30.41
N PHE A 15 12.03 15.36 -29.73
CA PHE A 15 13.00 14.35 -30.19
C PHE A 15 12.45 12.96 -29.91
N ALA A 16 11.48 12.52 -30.71
CA ALA A 16 11.00 11.14 -30.68
C ALA A 16 12.21 10.22 -30.92
N LEU A 17 12.59 9.45 -29.91
CA LEU A 17 13.57 8.39 -30.07
C LEU A 17 13.09 7.48 -31.19
N ALA A 18 13.92 7.27 -32.21
CA ALA A 18 13.54 6.37 -33.29
C ALA A 18 13.16 4.99 -32.70
N PRO A 19 12.21 4.25 -33.30
CA PRO A 19 11.61 3.05 -32.68
C PRO A 19 12.63 1.98 -32.24
N ASN A 20 13.79 1.92 -32.92
CA ASN A 20 14.93 1.08 -32.56
C ASN A 20 15.56 1.45 -31.20
N TYR A 21 15.67 2.74 -30.87
CA TYR A 21 16.16 3.20 -29.57
C TYR A 21 15.15 2.92 -28.46
N VAL A 22 13.85 3.10 -28.72
CA VAL A 22 12.80 2.75 -27.75
C VAL A 22 12.86 1.26 -27.41
N ARG A 23 13.05 0.40 -28.41
CA ARG A 23 13.23 -1.04 -28.20
C ARG A 23 14.49 -1.33 -27.37
N LEU A 24 15.62 -0.69 -27.69
CA LEU A 24 16.86 -0.87 -26.93
C LEU A 24 16.68 -0.44 -25.47
N CYS A 25 16.10 0.73 -25.20
CA CYS A 25 15.82 1.20 -23.84
C CYS A 25 14.95 0.20 -23.08
N LYS A 26 13.90 -0.33 -23.69
CA LYS A 26 13.05 -1.37 -23.06
C LYS A 26 13.86 -2.62 -22.70
N VAL A 27 14.71 -3.10 -23.61
CA VAL A 27 15.59 -4.24 -23.34
C VAL A 27 16.53 -3.93 -22.18
N VAL A 28 17.17 -2.76 -22.17
CA VAL A 28 18.08 -2.35 -21.09
C VAL A 28 17.35 -2.24 -19.76
N CYS A 29 16.18 -1.60 -19.70
CA CYS A 29 15.40 -1.45 -18.47
C CYS A 29 15.06 -2.80 -17.83
N VAL A 30 14.64 -3.78 -18.64
CA VAL A 30 14.23 -5.10 -18.13
C VAL A 30 15.42 -6.00 -17.77
N ASN A 31 16.54 -5.87 -18.49
CA ASN A 31 17.66 -6.83 -18.40
C ASN A 31 18.88 -6.30 -17.65
N SER A 32 18.80 -5.08 -17.09
CA SER A 32 19.88 -4.48 -16.33
C SER A 32 19.94 -4.99 -14.89
N PHE A 33 21.15 -5.07 -14.35
CA PHE A 33 21.44 -5.46 -12.98
C PHE A 33 22.10 -4.29 -12.26
N SER A 34 21.87 -4.17 -10.96
CA SER A 34 22.63 -3.23 -10.14
C SER A 34 24.09 -3.66 -10.10
N LEU A 35 25.02 -2.80 -10.53
CA LEU A 35 26.44 -3.01 -10.33
C LEU A 35 26.78 -2.55 -8.92
N THR A 36 27.29 -3.45 -8.08
CA THR A 36 27.55 -3.14 -6.67
C THR A 36 29.02 -3.22 -6.33
N ASN A 37 29.48 -2.35 -5.43
CA ASN A 37 30.81 -2.46 -4.84
C ASN A 37 30.85 -3.54 -3.72
N GLN A 38 32.01 -3.70 -3.09
CA GLN A 38 32.23 -4.66 -1.98
C GLN A 38 31.35 -4.44 -0.74
N TYR A 39 30.69 -3.28 -0.63
CA TYR A 39 29.75 -2.94 0.44
C TYR A 39 28.28 -3.10 0.02
N SER A 40 28.02 -3.72 -1.13
CA SER A 40 26.67 -3.88 -1.72
C SER A 40 25.98 -2.55 -2.07
N VAL A 41 26.74 -1.45 -2.17
CA VAL A 41 26.21 -0.16 -2.62
C VAL A 41 26.19 -0.16 -4.16
N SER A 42 25.06 0.23 -4.74
CA SER A 42 24.92 0.40 -6.19
C SER A 42 25.82 1.54 -6.68
N ILE A 43 26.69 1.24 -7.64
CA ILE A 43 27.60 2.20 -8.29
C ILE A 43 27.28 2.37 -9.78
N GLY A 44 26.23 1.71 -10.27
CA GLY A 44 25.81 1.79 -11.67
C GLY A 44 24.91 0.62 -12.08
N ILE A 45 24.77 0.44 -13.39
CA ILE A 45 24.06 -0.68 -14.00
C ILE A 45 25.03 -1.57 -14.77
N SER A 46 24.72 -2.86 -14.86
CA SER A 46 25.42 -3.80 -15.72
C SER A 46 24.42 -4.55 -16.61
N LEU A 47 24.88 -4.94 -17.80
CA LEU A 47 24.14 -5.80 -18.72
C LEU A 47 24.93 -7.09 -18.88
N CYS A 48 24.34 -8.20 -18.43
CA CYS A 48 24.96 -9.50 -18.53
C CYS A 48 23.97 -10.49 -19.16
N ILE A 49 24.17 -10.78 -20.45
CA ILE A 49 23.27 -11.62 -21.27
C ILE A 49 22.96 -12.97 -20.60
N ARG A 50 23.96 -13.61 -19.97
CA ARG A 50 23.77 -14.90 -19.30
C ARG A 50 22.97 -14.79 -18.01
N LEU A 51 23.10 -13.68 -17.27
CA LEU A 51 22.29 -13.43 -16.09
C LEU A 51 20.86 -13.05 -16.46
N SER A 52 20.69 -12.27 -17.54
CA SER A 52 19.39 -11.86 -18.05
C SER A 52 18.50 -13.03 -18.48
N ALA A 53 19.09 -14.20 -18.76
CA ALA A 53 18.36 -15.43 -19.07
C ALA A 53 17.81 -16.15 -17.83
N ILE A 54 18.11 -15.69 -16.62
CA ILE A 54 17.70 -16.33 -15.36
C ILE A 54 16.36 -15.75 -14.92
N ASP A 55 15.37 -16.62 -14.75
CA ASP A 55 14.04 -16.20 -14.35
C ASP A 55 13.94 -15.73 -12.89
N HIS A 56 12.89 -14.97 -12.63
CA HIS A 56 12.56 -14.45 -11.32
C HIS A 56 12.10 -15.55 -10.34
N SER A 57 12.44 -15.38 -9.06
CA SER A 57 11.71 -15.98 -7.94
C SER A 57 11.78 -15.09 -6.70
N CYS A 58 10.66 -14.93 -5.99
CA CYS A 58 10.60 -14.30 -4.67
C CYS A 58 11.25 -15.16 -3.57
N ARG A 59 11.63 -16.40 -3.90
CA ARG A 59 12.44 -17.31 -3.06
C ARG A 59 13.61 -17.84 -3.91
N PRO A 60 14.61 -16.99 -4.18
CA PRO A 60 15.67 -17.33 -5.12
C PRO A 60 16.62 -18.39 -4.56
N ASN A 61 17.13 -19.25 -5.43
CA ASN A 61 18.17 -20.24 -5.08
C ASN A 61 19.59 -19.75 -5.38
N VAL A 62 19.73 -18.58 -6.01
CA VAL A 62 21.00 -17.94 -6.33
C VAL A 62 20.95 -16.41 -6.18
N ARG A 63 22.10 -15.80 -5.92
CA ARG A 63 22.34 -14.36 -6.00
C ARG A 63 23.52 -14.09 -6.92
N TYR A 64 23.51 -12.96 -7.61
CA TYR A 64 24.69 -12.52 -8.34
C TYR A 64 25.58 -11.66 -7.45
N ALA A 65 26.88 -11.72 -7.68
CA ALA A 65 27.89 -10.81 -7.15
C ALA A 65 28.88 -10.48 -8.26
N TYR A 66 29.73 -9.47 -8.04
CA TYR A 66 30.77 -9.12 -9.00
C TYR A 66 32.14 -9.44 -8.42
N ARG A 67 32.96 -10.09 -9.23
CA ARG A 67 34.40 -10.27 -9.02
C ARG A 67 35.13 -9.52 -10.12
N MET A 68 35.62 -8.33 -9.80
CA MET A 68 36.17 -7.39 -10.79
C MET A 68 35.14 -7.13 -11.90
N THR A 69 35.47 -7.48 -13.14
CA THR A 69 34.61 -7.32 -14.32
C THR A 69 33.71 -8.52 -14.59
N THR A 70 33.74 -9.55 -13.74
CA THR A 70 32.98 -10.79 -13.93
C THR A 70 31.81 -10.87 -12.97
N ALA A 71 30.59 -11.06 -13.47
CA ALA A 71 29.45 -11.41 -12.64
C ALA A 71 29.45 -12.92 -12.33
N VAL A 72 29.22 -13.28 -11.08
CA VAL A 72 29.23 -14.66 -10.58
C VAL A 72 27.92 -14.95 -9.87
N MET A 73 27.39 -16.16 -10.04
CA MET A 73 26.21 -16.64 -9.34
C MET A 73 26.62 -17.47 -8.13
N ILE A 74 26.04 -17.15 -6.98
CA ILE A 74 26.33 -17.75 -5.69
C ILE A 74 25.03 -18.39 -5.19
N PRO A 75 25.00 -19.71 -4.94
CA PRO A 75 23.86 -20.37 -4.33
C PRO A 75 23.48 -19.75 -2.99
N THR A 76 22.18 -19.57 -2.73
CA THR A 76 21.70 -19.07 -1.42
C THR A 76 21.83 -20.14 -0.33
N LEU A 77 21.74 -21.42 -0.71
CA LEU A 77 21.96 -22.58 0.14
C LEU A 77 22.63 -23.69 -0.67
N CYS A 78 23.63 -24.37 -0.11
CA CYS A 78 24.32 -25.46 -0.80
C CYS A 78 23.37 -26.60 -1.21
N SER A 79 22.36 -26.90 -0.39
CA SER A 79 21.34 -27.92 -0.68
C SER A 79 20.37 -27.54 -1.79
N ARG A 80 20.35 -26.26 -2.21
CA ARG A 80 19.51 -25.73 -3.31
C ARG A 80 20.34 -25.20 -4.47
N ALA A 81 21.61 -25.58 -4.56
CA ALA A 81 22.46 -25.15 -5.66
C ALA A 81 21.85 -25.62 -6.99
N PRO A 82 21.66 -24.73 -7.98
CA PRO A 82 21.04 -25.11 -9.22
C PRO A 82 21.94 -26.05 -10.03
N ILE A 83 21.33 -27.04 -10.69
CA ILE A 83 22.06 -28.02 -11.50
C ILE A 83 22.32 -27.47 -12.92
N SER A 84 21.52 -26.49 -13.35
CA SER A 84 21.63 -25.84 -14.66
C SER A 84 21.17 -24.38 -14.60
N LEU A 85 21.43 -23.62 -15.67
CA LEU A 85 20.94 -22.24 -15.77
C LEU A 85 19.40 -22.17 -15.75
N ASN A 86 18.71 -23.16 -16.33
CA ASN A 86 17.25 -23.24 -16.36
C ASN A 86 16.63 -23.51 -14.98
N ASP A 87 17.41 -24.01 -14.03
CA ASP A 87 17.01 -24.25 -12.64
C ASP A 87 17.39 -23.08 -11.71
N ALA A 88 18.27 -22.20 -12.17
CA ALA A 88 18.64 -21.00 -11.44
C ALA A 88 17.47 -20.02 -11.41
N ARG A 89 17.22 -19.42 -10.24
CA ARG A 89 16.25 -18.34 -10.04
C ARG A 89 16.86 -17.26 -9.16
N HIS A 90 16.82 -16.01 -9.61
CA HIS A 90 17.22 -14.85 -8.80
C HIS A 90 16.04 -13.91 -8.58
N SER A 91 16.13 -13.01 -7.60
CA SER A 91 15.09 -12.00 -7.39
C SER A 91 15.39 -10.73 -8.18
N TYR A 92 14.41 -10.24 -8.92
CA TYR A 92 14.47 -9.01 -9.74
C TYR A 92 14.19 -7.78 -8.89
N ILE A 93 13.47 -7.99 -7.79
CA ILE A 93 12.93 -6.97 -6.90
C ILE A 93 13.36 -7.27 -5.47
N ASN A 94 13.04 -6.38 -4.53
CA ASN A 94 13.17 -6.69 -3.11
C ASN A 94 12.11 -7.72 -2.69
N GLU A 95 12.54 -8.94 -2.34
CA GLU A 95 11.64 -10.01 -1.92
C GLU A 95 11.06 -9.86 -0.49
N LEU A 96 11.54 -8.85 0.28
CA LEU A 96 11.05 -8.51 1.61
C LEU A 96 9.84 -7.57 1.60
N LEU A 97 9.20 -7.40 0.44
CA LEU A 97 7.93 -6.68 0.29
C LEU A 97 6.72 -7.63 0.44
N PRO A 98 5.55 -7.13 0.88
CA PRO A 98 4.25 -7.81 0.76
C PRO A 98 4.00 -8.47 -0.59
N LYS A 99 3.25 -9.58 -0.61
CA LYS A 99 2.95 -10.31 -1.86
C LYS A 99 2.27 -9.43 -2.91
N SER A 100 1.32 -8.60 -2.48
CA SER A 100 0.61 -7.65 -3.34
C SER A 100 1.57 -6.69 -4.05
N LEU A 101 2.47 -6.05 -3.29
CA LEU A 101 3.47 -5.12 -3.83
C LEU A 101 4.47 -5.83 -4.74
N ARG A 102 4.90 -7.05 -4.41
CA ARG A 102 5.76 -7.84 -5.30
C ARG A 102 5.08 -8.11 -6.64
N GLN A 103 3.81 -8.53 -6.65
CA GLN A 103 3.05 -8.75 -7.88
C GLN A 103 2.86 -7.45 -8.68
N GLU A 104 2.54 -6.35 -8.01
CA GLU A 104 2.36 -5.04 -8.65
C GLU A 104 3.65 -4.60 -9.38
N ILE A 105 4.80 -4.66 -8.71
CA ILE A 105 6.09 -4.27 -9.29
C ILE A 105 6.44 -5.20 -10.45
N LEU A 106 6.28 -6.51 -10.31
CA LEU A 106 6.59 -7.48 -11.38
C LEU A 106 5.67 -7.29 -12.59
N LYS A 107 4.38 -7.03 -12.37
CA LYS A 107 3.43 -6.75 -13.45
C LYS A 107 3.75 -5.44 -14.17
N ARG A 108 4.06 -4.38 -13.41
CA ARG A 108 4.37 -3.05 -13.96
C ARG A 108 5.70 -3.02 -14.71
N ASP A 109 6.75 -3.57 -14.13
CA ASP A 109 8.13 -3.40 -14.60
C ASP A 109 8.60 -4.55 -15.50
N TYR A 110 8.01 -5.73 -15.36
CA TYR A 110 8.41 -6.96 -16.08
C TYR A 110 7.25 -7.66 -16.82
N ASN A 111 6.01 -7.17 -16.66
CA ASN A 111 4.82 -7.64 -17.38
C ASN A 111 4.49 -9.13 -17.23
N PHE A 112 4.66 -9.70 -16.03
CA PHE A 112 4.22 -11.06 -15.71
C PHE A 112 3.65 -11.16 -14.30
N ASP A 113 2.86 -12.21 -14.06
CA ASP A 113 2.31 -12.57 -12.75
C ASP A 113 3.16 -13.71 -12.16
N CYS A 114 3.66 -13.54 -10.94
CA CYS A 114 4.65 -14.43 -10.35
C CYS A 114 4.01 -15.61 -9.61
N GLU A 115 4.27 -16.83 -10.06
CA GLU A 115 3.74 -18.07 -9.48
C GLU A 115 4.81 -18.92 -8.76
N CYS A 116 5.90 -18.29 -8.30
CA CYS A 116 6.99 -19.01 -7.64
C CYS A 116 6.61 -19.52 -6.24
N GLU A 117 7.41 -20.46 -5.70
CA GLU A 117 7.28 -21.01 -4.32
C GLU A 117 7.05 -19.90 -3.27
N GLY A 118 7.77 -18.78 -3.35
CA GLY A 118 7.62 -17.68 -2.38
C GLY A 118 6.28 -16.92 -2.47
N CYS A 119 5.64 -16.90 -3.65
CA CYS A 119 4.31 -16.31 -3.83
C CYS A 119 3.18 -17.29 -3.52
N LEU A 120 3.42 -18.59 -3.70
CA LEU A 120 2.45 -19.66 -3.39
C LEU A 120 2.46 -20.08 -1.91
N ASP A 121 3.49 -19.71 -1.15
CA ASP A 121 3.60 -19.96 0.28
C ASP A 121 2.75 -18.95 1.09
N ASP A 122 1.48 -19.27 1.29
CA ASP A 122 0.54 -18.41 2.02
C ASP A 122 0.94 -18.21 3.49
N GLU A 123 1.54 -19.22 4.15
CA GLU A 123 2.02 -19.06 5.54
C GLU A 123 3.13 -18.01 5.62
N ARG A 124 4.12 -18.08 4.71
CA ARG A 124 5.17 -17.06 4.63
C ARG A 124 4.56 -15.68 4.40
N ASN A 125 3.65 -15.56 3.44
CA ASN A 125 3.09 -14.26 3.05
C ASN A 125 2.23 -13.67 4.17
N ASP A 126 1.35 -14.47 4.78
CA ASP A 126 0.58 -14.08 5.96
C ASP A 126 1.51 -13.65 7.09
N ARG A 127 2.60 -14.38 7.32
CA ARG A 127 3.58 -14.08 8.38
C ARG A 127 4.39 -12.81 8.14
N MET A 128 4.72 -12.48 6.90
CA MET A 128 5.44 -11.24 6.56
C MET A 128 4.65 -9.98 6.95
N GLU A 129 3.33 -10.09 6.94
CA GLU A 129 2.39 -9.02 7.24
C GLU A 129 1.62 -9.31 8.54
N ALA A 130 2.06 -10.33 9.30
CA ALA A 130 1.34 -10.80 10.46
C ALA A 130 1.45 -9.86 11.64
N TRP A 131 0.39 -9.89 12.44
CA TRP A 131 0.34 -9.23 13.73
C TRP A 131 0.67 -10.22 14.83
N TYR A 132 1.26 -9.72 15.90
CA TYR A 132 1.52 -10.53 17.08
C TYR A 132 0.28 -10.70 17.97
N CYS A 133 0.10 -11.87 18.56
CA CYS A 133 -1.00 -12.16 19.47
C CYS A 133 -0.77 -11.55 20.85
N ILE A 134 -1.65 -10.64 21.28
CA ILE A 134 -1.61 -10.03 22.61
C ILE A 134 -1.77 -11.04 23.76
N ASN A 135 -2.64 -12.04 23.61
CA ASN A 135 -3.00 -12.92 24.72
C ASN A 135 -1.86 -13.87 25.06
N CYS A 136 -1.43 -14.67 24.08
CA CYS A 136 -0.42 -15.70 24.33
C CYS A 136 1.02 -15.16 24.22
N LYS A 137 1.20 -13.95 23.70
CA LYS A 137 2.51 -13.32 23.57
C LYS A 137 3.54 -14.11 22.74
N VAL A 138 3.11 -15.05 21.92
CA VAL A 138 3.99 -15.93 21.12
C VAL A 138 3.42 -16.18 19.72
N GLY A 139 2.12 -16.46 19.63
CA GLY A 139 1.44 -16.67 18.37
C GLY A 139 1.29 -15.39 17.55
N TRP A 140 0.87 -15.56 16.31
CA TRP A 140 0.66 -14.48 15.35
C TRP A 140 -0.66 -14.67 14.61
N LEU A 141 -1.14 -13.61 13.95
CA LEU A 141 -2.38 -13.53 13.21
C LEU A 141 -2.09 -12.98 11.82
N ALA A 142 -2.65 -13.60 10.79
CA ALA A 142 -2.62 -13.07 9.44
C ALA A 142 -3.29 -11.67 9.36
N PRO A 143 -2.94 -10.82 8.38
CA PRO A 143 -3.51 -9.48 8.21
C PRO A 143 -4.91 -9.51 7.57
N ARG A 144 -5.85 -10.24 8.18
CA ARG A 144 -7.24 -10.38 7.70
C ARG A 144 -8.25 -10.38 8.85
N GLU A 145 -9.48 -9.98 8.58
CA GLU A 145 -10.52 -9.77 9.59
C GLU A 145 -10.93 -11.06 10.33
N ASP A 146 -10.81 -12.21 9.66
CA ASP A 146 -11.13 -13.54 10.17
C ASP A 146 -9.93 -14.25 10.81
N ALA A 147 -8.78 -13.59 10.92
CA ALA A 147 -7.57 -14.21 11.42
C ALA A 147 -7.70 -14.69 12.86
N LYS A 148 -7.27 -15.93 13.08
CA LYS A 148 -7.13 -16.54 14.41
C LYS A 148 -5.66 -16.60 14.79
N CYS A 149 -5.39 -16.59 16.09
CA CYS A 149 -4.04 -16.79 16.57
C CYS A 149 -3.56 -18.22 16.25
N THR A 150 -2.32 -18.36 15.77
CA THR A 150 -1.70 -19.67 15.50
C THR A 150 -1.54 -20.56 16.73
N ARG A 151 -1.76 -20.04 17.94
CA ARG A 151 -1.67 -20.76 19.22
C ARG A 151 -2.96 -20.75 20.05
N TYR A 152 -3.94 -19.91 19.69
CA TYR A 152 -5.18 -19.71 20.45
C TYR A 152 -6.34 -19.62 19.45
N SER A 153 -7.38 -20.43 19.64
CA SER A 153 -8.45 -20.63 18.64
C SER A 153 -9.48 -19.50 18.56
N GLU A 154 -9.35 -18.48 19.40
CA GLU A 154 -10.25 -17.31 19.40
C GLU A 154 -9.80 -16.24 18.41
N GLN A 155 -10.79 -15.57 17.82
CA GLN A 155 -10.61 -14.46 16.89
C GLN A 155 -10.21 -13.21 17.70
N ILE A 156 -9.04 -12.64 17.43
CA ILE A 156 -8.54 -11.50 18.21
C ILE A 156 -8.76 -10.20 17.44
N VAL A 157 -9.46 -9.28 18.09
CA VAL A 157 -9.76 -7.92 17.64
C VAL A 157 -8.48 -7.07 17.69
N LEU A 158 -7.66 -7.17 16.64
CA LEU A 158 -6.36 -6.47 16.49
C LEU A 158 -6.46 -4.93 16.46
N HIS A 159 -7.61 -4.43 16.07
CA HIS A 159 -7.84 -3.03 15.73
C HIS A 159 -7.76 -2.11 16.95
N LEU A 160 -8.06 -2.60 18.16
CA LEU A 160 -8.01 -1.79 19.38
C LEU A 160 -6.57 -1.49 19.88
N GLN A 161 -5.56 -2.23 19.42
CA GLN A 161 -4.19 -2.14 19.97
C GLN A 161 -3.28 -1.16 19.24
N LEU A 162 -3.62 -0.82 17.99
CA LEU A 162 -2.94 0.26 17.29
C LEU A 162 -3.27 1.63 17.92
N VAL A 163 -4.44 1.75 18.56
CA VAL A 163 -4.89 3.00 19.19
C VAL A 163 -3.91 3.48 20.29
N PRO A 164 -3.48 2.63 21.25
CA PRO A 164 -2.42 3.00 22.20
C PRO A 164 -1.09 3.42 21.55
N ILE A 165 -0.64 2.72 20.50
CA ILE A 165 0.61 3.06 19.80
C ILE A 165 0.49 4.43 19.14
N PHE A 166 -0.63 4.70 18.47
CA PHE A 166 -0.85 6.03 17.92
C PHE A 166 -0.97 7.09 18.99
N LYS A 167 -1.74 6.86 20.06
CA LYS A 167 -1.93 7.83 21.14
C LYS A 167 -0.64 8.13 21.91
N GLY A 168 0.26 7.15 22.06
CA GLY A 168 1.50 7.29 22.84
C GLY A 168 2.76 7.58 22.02
N THR A 169 2.76 7.33 20.71
CA THR A 169 3.97 7.42 19.87
C THR A 169 3.81 8.38 18.70
N LEU A 170 2.61 8.51 18.12
CA LEU A 170 2.38 9.41 16.99
C LEU A 170 1.68 10.69 17.44
N HIS A 171 2.15 11.84 16.96
CA HIS A 171 1.48 13.12 17.14
C HIS A 171 -0.01 13.02 16.75
N GLU A 172 -0.90 13.77 17.40
CA GLU A 172 -2.35 13.66 17.19
C GLU A 172 -2.75 13.88 15.72
N PHE A 173 -2.03 14.73 14.99
CA PHE A 173 -2.20 15.00 13.55
C PHE A 173 -1.27 14.17 12.63
N ASN A 174 -0.70 13.07 13.09
CA ASN A 174 0.10 12.23 12.20
C ASN A 174 -0.81 11.50 11.19
N VAL A 175 -0.62 11.73 9.89
CA VAL A 175 -1.43 11.14 8.81
C VAL A 175 -1.42 9.61 8.78
N LEU A 176 -0.38 8.96 9.34
CA LEU A 176 -0.33 7.49 9.47
C LEU A 176 -1.42 6.93 10.40
N ARG A 177 -2.10 7.79 11.18
CA ARG A 177 -3.24 7.41 12.02
C ARG A 177 -4.51 7.15 11.19
N ILE A 178 -4.63 7.76 10.00
CA ILE A 178 -5.86 7.77 9.17
C ILE A 178 -6.33 6.35 8.80
N PRO A 179 -5.49 5.45 8.23
CA PRO A 179 -5.95 4.14 7.79
C PRO A 179 -6.57 3.32 8.93
N SER A 180 -5.95 3.39 10.11
CA SER A 180 -6.40 2.62 11.27
C SER A 180 -7.64 3.22 11.93
N LEU A 181 -7.71 4.54 12.07
CA LEU A 181 -8.89 5.23 12.59
C LEU A 181 -10.10 4.99 11.68
N ARG A 182 -9.90 4.95 10.35
CA ARG A 182 -10.95 4.64 9.38
C ARG A 182 -11.49 3.22 9.55
N ILE A 183 -10.63 2.21 9.61
CA ILE A 183 -11.04 0.81 9.84
C ILE A 183 -11.82 0.66 11.15
N LEU A 184 -11.33 1.28 12.22
CA LEU A 184 -11.97 1.27 13.54
C LEU A 184 -13.36 1.93 13.51
N TYR A 185 -13.48 3.05 12.82
CA TYR A 185 -14.74 3.77 12.66
C TYR A 185 -15.75 2.96 11.84
N GLU A 186 -15.35 2.40 10.69
CA GLU A 186 -16.20 1.57 9.83
C GLU A 186 -16.71 0.33 10.58
N LYS A 187 -15.85 -0.33 11.38
CA LYS A 187 -16.27 -1.46 12.22
C LYS A 187 -17.25 -1.04 13.32
N ALA A 188 -17.03 0.12 13.96
CA ALA A 188 -17.94 0.63 14.98
C ALA A 188 -19.34 0.94 14.39
N ILE A 189 -19.40 1.41 13.14
CA ILE A 189 -20.67 1.56 12.40
C ILE A 189 -21.35 0.20 12.19
N ALA A 190 -20.62 -0.79 11.66
CA ALA A 190 -21.17 -2.11 11.36
C ALA A 190 -21.75 -2.81 12.60
N GLU A 191 -21.10 -2.64 13.76
CA GLU A 191 -21.50 -3.21 15.05
C GLU A 191 -22.44 -2.31 15.86
N LYS A 192 -22.81 -1.13 15.35
CA LYS A 192 -23.64 -0.12 16.03
C LYS A 192 -23.10 0.29 17.41
N ARG A 193 -21.77 0.34 17.56
CA ARG A 193 -21.10 0.77 18.80
C ARG A 193 -20.95 2.29 18.81
N THR A 194 -22.00 2.99 19.21
CA THR A 194 -22.09 4.45 19.09
C THR A 194 -20.97 5.22 19.79
N VAL A 195 -20.54 4.80 20.99
CA VAL A 195 -19.44 5.45 21.72
C VAL A 195 -18.12 5.38 20.95
N ASP A 196 -17.85 4.23 20.32
CA ASP A 196 -16.64 4.02 19.53
C ASP A 196 -16.71 4.76 18.19
N MET A 197 -17.89 4.83 17.56
CA MET A 197 -18.13 5.66 16.37
C MET A 197 -17.76 7.11 16.64
N LEU A 198 -18.25 7.67 17.76
CA LEU A 198 -17.95 9.04 18.17
C LEU A 198 -16.46 9.22 18.46
N THR A 199 -15.83 8.27 19.14
CA THR A 199 -14.41 8.35 19.51
C THR A 199 -13.50 8.32 18.28
N PHE A 200 -13.58 7.26 17.47
CA PHE A 200 -12.70 7.09 16.31
C PHE A 200 -13.04 8.04 15.18
N GLY A 201 -14.33 8.32 14.96
CA GLY A 201 -14.77 9.28 13.95
C GLY A 201 -14.31 10.70 14.27
N SER A 202 -14.39 11.14 15.53
CA SER A 202 -13.91 12.48 15.93
C SER A 202 -12.39 12.60 15.82
N ASP A 203 -11.65 11.56 16.22
CA ASP A 203 -10.19 11.53 16.05
C ASP A 203 -9.81 11.57 14.56
N LEU A 204 -10.51 10.82 13.71
CA LEU A 204 -10.29 10.82 12.25
C LEU A 204 -10.58 12.20 11.64
N LEU A 205 -11.71 12.81 12.03
CA LEU A 205 -12.13 14.12 11.53
C LEU A 205 -11.11 15.20 11.89
N ARG A 206 -10.56 15.15 13.11
CA ARG A 206 -9.55 16.08 13.58
C ARG A 206 -8.26 15.99 12.76
N VAL A 207 -7.79 14.78 12.42
CA VAL A 207 -6.61 14.63 11.56
C VAL A 207 -6.90 15.12 10.15
N GLN A 208 -8.04 14.72 9.56
CA GLN A 208 -8.39 15.11 8.19
C GLN A 208 -8.56 16.63 8.05
N SER A 209 -9.25 17.27 8.99
CA SER A 209 -9.50 18.72 8.96
C SER A 209 -8.22 19.57 9.10
N GLN A 210 -7.12 18.98 9.56
CA GLN A 210 -5.82 19.67 9.62
C GLN A 210 -5.14 19.78 8.24
N PHE A 211 -5.45 18.87 7.31
CA PHE A 211 -4.74 18.73 6.03
C PHE A 211 -5.64 18.75 4.79
N GLN A 212 -6.96 18.74 4.96
CA GLN A 212 -7.94 18.81 3.89
C GLN A 212 -8.85 20.02 4.10
N ASP A 213 -9.33 20.60 2.99
CA ASP A 213 -10.23 21.74 3.03
C ASP A 213 -11.60 21.38 3.62
N GLU A 214 -12.27 22.36 4.23
CA GLU A 214 -13.54 22.17 4.94
C GLU A 214 -14.67 21.56 4.10
N ASN A 215 -14.59 21.75 2.77
CA ASN A 215 -15.55 21.26 1.77
C ASN A 215 -15.09 19.98 1.07
N ASP A 216 -14.00 19.34 1.52
CA ASP A 216 -13.56 18.04 1.03
C ASP A 216 -14.66 16.99 1.27
N LEU A 217 -14.90 16.15 0.26
CA LEU A 217 -15.99 15.19 0.28
C LEU A 217 -15.85 14.15 1.41
N ALA A 218 -14.62 13.71 1.70
CA ALA A 218 -14.36 12.75 2.77
C ALA A 218 -14.69 13.36 4.15
N ILE A 219 -14.36 14.64 4.36
CA ILE A 219 -14.72 15.37 5.57
C ILE A 219 -16.24 15.50 5.70
N CYS A 220 -16.94 15.83 4.60
CA CYS A 220 -18.40 15.98 4.61
C CYS A 220 -19.09 14.65 4.97
N HIS A 221 -18.63 13.53 4.40
CA HIS A 221 -19.16 12.19 4.71
C HIS A 221 -18.96 11.83 6.18
N LEU A 222 -17.76 12.10 6.71
CA LEU A 222 -17.43 11.78 8.09
C LEU A 222 -18.24 12.64 9.08
N LYS A 223 -18.39 13.94 8.81
CA LYS A 223 -19.25 14.85 9.59
C LYS A 223 -20.69 14.35 9.64
N TYR A 224 -21.23 13.89 8.52
CA TYR A 224 -22.59 13.35 8.46
C TYR A 224 -22.74 12.07 9.30
N GLY A 225 -21.81 11.12 9.16
CA GLY A 225 -21.81 9.89 9.96
C GLY A 225 -21.69 10.17 11.47
N LEU A 226 -20.88 11.17 11.86
CA LEU A 226 -20.80 11.64 13.25
C LEU A 226 -22.09 12.31 13.72
N ALA A 227 -22.74 13.13 12.88
CA ALA A 227 -24.02 13.75 13.22
C ALA A 227 -25.11 12.70 13.52
N GLN A 228 -25.16 11.63 12.73
CA GLN A 228 -26.05 10.49 13.00
C GLN A 228 -25.73 9.81 14.34
N ALA A 229 -24.44 9.59 14.63
CA ALA A 229 -24.02 9.03 15.91
C ALA A 229 -24.40 9.94 17.09
N TYR A 230 -24.17 11.25 17.00
CA TYR A 230 -24.56 12.21 18.03
C TYR A 230 -26.09 12.26 18.24
N LYS A 231 -26.86 12.20 17.15
CA LYS A 231 -28.33 12.13 17.23
C LYS A 231 -28.78 10.87 17.96
N SER A 232 -28.13 9.74 17.72
CA SER A 232 -28.49 8.47 18.37
C SER A 232 -28.21 8.43 19.88
N VAL A 233 -27.30 9.26 20.39
CA VAL A 233 -27.06 9.44 21.85
C VAL A 233 -27.85 10.60 22.46
N GLY A 234 -28.70 11.27 21.67
CA GLY A 234 -29.50 12.42 22.12
C GLY A 234 -28.74 13.74 22.26
N SER A 235 -27.50 13.84 21.73
CA SER A 235 -26.77 15.12 21.68
C SER A 235 -27.15 15.92 20.44
N ASP A 236 -28.29 16.61 20.52
CA ASP A 236 -28.84 17.39 19.41
C ASP A 236 -28.00 18.62 19.06
N ASP A 237 -27.31 19.21 20.06
CA ASP A 237 -26.43 20.36 19.83
C ASP A 237 -25.18 19.98 19.06
N ASP A 238 -24.52 18.87 19.41
CA ASP A 238 -23.32 18.43 18.70
C ASP A 238 -23.66 17.89 17.30
N CYS A 239 -24.82 17.25 17.15
CA CYS A 239 -25.36 16.90 15.82
C CYS A 239 -25.50 18.14 14.93
N ARG A 240 -26.10 19.22 15.42
CA ARG A 240 -26.21 20.49 14.68
C ARG A 240 -24.85 21.09 14.33
N LYS A 241 -23.90 21.07 15.27
CA LYS A 241 -22.53 21.56 15.02
C LYS A 241 -21.80 20.76 13.95
N MET A 242 -21.94 19.43 13.93
CA MET A 242 -21.31 18.58 12.91
C MET A 242 -21.87 18.85 11.51
N LEU A 243 -23.16 19.17 11.41
CA LEU A 243 -23.81 19.50 10.13
C LEU A 243 -23.55 20.95 9.68
N ALA A 244 -23.11 21.83 10.57
CA ALA A 244 -22.79 23.22 10.23
C ALA A 244 -21.61 23.27 9.24
N GLY A 245 -21.82 23.96 8.11
CA GLY A 245 -20.81 24.10 7.06
C GLY A 245 -20.66 22.90 6.13
N VAL A 246 -21.49 21.85 6.23
CA VAL A 246 -21.59 20.83 5.17
C VAL A 246 -22.46 21.40 4.05
N PRO A 247 -21.94 21.61 2.82
CA PRO A 247 -22.70 22.28 1.75
C PRO A 247 -23.99 21.54 1.39
N GLU A 248 -25.08 22.27 1.16
CA GLU A 248 -26.36 21.70 0.68
C GLU A 248 -26.21 20.90 -0.62
N ALA A 249 -25.24 21.26 -1.48
CA ALA A 249 -24.96 20.54 -2.72
C ALA A 249 -24.48 19.09 -2.48
N VAL A 250 -23.73 18.85 -1.40
CA VAL A 250 -23.34 17.49 -0.98
C VAL A 250 -24.59 16.73 -0.53
N TYR A 251 -25.47 17.36 0.25
CA TYR A 251 -26.75 16.79 0.64
C TYR A 251 -27.63 16.38 -0.57
N PHE A 252 -27.69 17.22 -1.61
CA PHE A 252 -28.40 16.92 -2.85
C PHE A 252 -27.73 15.83 -3.71
N ALA A 253 -26.40 15.81 -3.79
CA ALA A 253 -25.65 14.83 -4.58
C ALA A 253 -25.82 13.40 -4.07
N PHE A 254 -25.96 13.20 -2.76
CA PHE A 254 -26.07 11.86 -2.15
C PHE A 254 -27.50 11.42 -1.83
N PHE A 255 -28.46 12.33 -1.63
CA PHE A 255 -29.81 12.00 -1.14
C PHE A 255 -30.96 12.37 -2.07
N SER A 256 -30.69 12.75 -3.32
CA SER A 256 -31.71 12.94 -4.36
C SER A 256 -32.28 11.61 -4.88
N LYS A 257 -32.95 10.84 -4.02
CA LYS A 257 -34.21 10.15 -4.33
C LYS A 257 -35.10 10.20 -3.10
N THR A 258 -35.98 11.21 -3.10
CA THR A 258 -37.23 11.29 -2.33
C THR A 258 -37.11 11.17 -0.81
N THR A 259 -37.09 12.31 -0.09
CA THR A 259 -38.17 12.74 0.83
C THR A 259 -37.91 14.20 1.23
N LYS A 260 -38.85 15.10 0.92
CA LYS A 260 -38.83 16.49 1.40
C LYS A 260 -39.05 16.50 2.91
N LEU A 261 -38.03 16.78 3.71
CA LEU A 261 -38.21 17.32 5.06
C LEU A 261 -38.22 18.84 4.95
N LYS A 262 -39.42 19.43 5.04
CA LYS A 262 -39.60 20.86 5.27
C LYS A 262 -39.30 21.13 6.74
N PHE A 263 -38.33 22.00 7.02
CA PHE A 263 -38.18 22.62 8.34
C PHE A 263 -38.93 23.96 8.34
N LEU A 264 -40.07 23.97 9.02
CA LEU A 264 -40.58 25.07 9.84
C LEU A 264 -41.06 24.43 11.15
#